data_AF-A0AAW7YZ14-F1
#
_entry.id   AF-A0AAW7YZ14-F1
#
_cell.length_a   1.000
_cell.length_b   1.000
_cell.length_c   1.000
_cell.angle_alpha   90.00
_cell.angle_beta   90.00
_cell.angle_gamma   90.00
#
_symmetry.space_group_name_H-M   'P 1'
#
loop_
_entity.id
_entity.type
_entity.pdbx_description
1 polymer ?
#
loop_
_entity_poly.entity_id
_entity_poly.type
_entity_poly.pdbx_seq_one_letter_code
_entity_poly.pdbx_strand_id
1 'polypeptide(L)'
;MFQQQLIRGVGLAIAVCTMSAHATQHVVVNEAQIPVSDQSQKTQANAVKEALTQVMVKVSGNTTVLQNPGVRAALRKPEAYLRSYRFSYSGNETFYVAEFDNTKLTELMKREGLPLWGERRPETIVWLATETDDNERIILDESSPTPVGEMLVNTAKTRGVPVSLPLMDLTDSANISIYDVWGRFVQSLTASSQRYGVDNIIGARLYKNAPGEMPSIPEGLPASSNAYQDGSIQDKRTGEASAAEQPPSGQLDLSDVNSVTGDVSDGMSNGANLQTNEEQQASLAGDEVTATAAMMNEAQDMPPFTMDEFTQYAQKAQEGGYALDWVFVGNGKVSYGSIFADEPTSLTQQLVDAYANYLSSQYAVIPGAVDAERVQISVSVANLDSLKKYANANAYLKSLSVIEEAMLTGQTGSVATYNLTLLGTPEDLLNTVRLESKLRPVTDAFGQVVEGYTFYWNE
;
A
#
# COMPACT_ATOMS: atom_id res chain seq x y z
N MET A 1 -18.17 -46.61 66.28
CA MET A 1 -17.32 -45.39 66.20
C MET A 1 -16.56 -45.47 64.89
N PHE A 2 -16.36 -44.34 64.19
CA PHE A 2 -15.77 -44.24 62.83
C PHE A 2 -16.52 -44.92 61.67
N GLN A 3 -17.16 -44.08 60.85
CA GLN A 3 -17.24 -44.30 59.40
C GLN A 3 -16.46 -43.18 58.70
N GLN A 4 -15.71 -43.55 57.65
CA GLN A 4 -15.01 -42.61 56.79
C GLN A 4 -16.01 -41.96 55.82
N GLN A 5 -15.93 -40.63 55.63
CA GLN A 5 -16.63 -39.96 54.53
C GLN A 5 -15.67 -39.73 53.35
N LEU A 6 -16.12 -40.06 52.14
CA LEU A 6 -15.40 -39.74 50.91
C LEU A 6 -15.47 -38.24 50.63
N ILE A 7 -14.30 -37.61 50.45
CA ILE A 7 -14.19 -36.27 49.88
C ILE A 7 -14.34 -36.40 48.36
N ARG A 8 -15.42 -35.85 47.80
CA ARG A 8 -15.55 -35.64 46.36
C ARG A 8 -14.85 -34.34 45.97
N GLY A 9 -13.72 -34.44 45.29
CA GLY A 9 -13.07 -33.27 44.68
C GLY A 9 -13.86 -32.77 43.48
N VAL A 10 -14.25 -31.49 43.50
CA VAL A 10 -14.81 -30.79 42.35
C VAL A 10 -13.65 -30.17 41.57
N GLY A 11 -13.43 -30.61 40.33
CA GLY A 11 -12.41 -30.03 39.46
C GLY A 11 -12.84 -28.67 38.94
N LEU A 12 -12.13 -27.60 39.33
CA LEU A 12 -12.32 -26.26 38.80
C LEU A 12 -11.64 -26.17 37.43
N ALA A 13 -12.42 -26.24 36.34
CA ALA A 13 -11.92 -25.97 35.00
C ALA A 13 -11.69 -24.47 34.83
N ILE A 14 -10.45 -24.00 35.00
CA ILE A 14 -10.07 -22.62 34.70
C ILE A 14 -9.97 -22.48 33.17
N ALA A 15 -11.03 -21.95 32.56
CA ALA A 15 -10.99 -21.51 31.18
C ALA A 15 -10.10 -20.27 31.08
N VAL A 16 -8.85 -20.47 30.63
CA VAL A 16 -7.92 -19.37 30.33
C VAL A 16 -8.36 -18.72 29.03
N CYS A 17 -9.23 -17.72 29.12
CA CYS A 17 -9.48 -16.81 28.02
C CYS A 17 -8.21 -16.00 27.74
N THR A 18 -7.45 -16.41 26.73
CA THR A 18 -6.33 -15.63 26.20
C THR A 18 -6.88 -14.36 25.54
N MET A 19 -6.96 -13.28 26.32
CA MET A 19 -7.25 -11.96 25.76
C MET A 19 -5.99 -11.46 25.06
N SER A 20 -5.97 -11.51 23.73
CA SER A 20 -4.94 -10.86 22.92
C SER A 20 -5.01 -9.35 23.16
N ALA A 21 -4.08 -8.83 23.96
CA ALA A 21 -3.92 -7.40 24.17
C ALA A 21 -3.07 -6.83 23.03
N HIS A 22 -3.72 -6.37 21.96
CA HIS A 22 -3.06 -5.61 20.91
C HIS A 22 -2.69 -4.23 21.46
N ALA A 23 -1.40 -3.95 21.57
CA ALA A 23 -0.90 -2.65 21.99
C ALA A 23 -0.79 -1.74 20.76
N THR A 24 -1.86 -1.01 20.42
CA THR A 24 -1.85 -0.10 19.26
C THR A 24 -0.68 0.88 19.34
N GLN A 25 0.20 0.84 18.35
CA GLN A 25 1.39 1.68 18.31
C GLN A 25 1.03 3.14 18.02
N HIS A 26 1.20 4.01 19.02
CA HIS A 26 1.07 5.45 18.86
C HIS A 26 2.28 6.04 18.12
N VAL A 27 2.06 6.61 16.94
CA VAL A 27 3.12 7.32 16.20
C VAL A 27 3.29 8.73 16.75
N VAL A 28 4.50 9.07 17.20
CA VAL A 28 4.85 10.44 17.60
C VAL A 28 4.96 11.32 16.35
N VAL A 29 3.86 12.01 16.01
CA VAL A 29 3.75 12.83 14.79
C VAL A 29 4.47 14.17 14.87
N ASN A 30 4.65 14.71 16.08
CA ASN A 30 5.25 16.02 16.35
C ASN A 30 6.76 15.98 16.67
N GLU A 31 7.41 14.80 16.58
CA GLU A 31 8.87 14.65 16.72
C GLU A 31 9.51 14.23 15.38
N ALA A 32 10.69 14.76 15.09
CA ALA A 32 11.55 14.31 13.98
C ALA A 32 13.00 14.16 14.44
N GLN A 33 13.70 13.20 13.82
CA GLN A 33 15.08 12.82 14.12
C GLN A 33 15.90 12.97 12.84
N ILE A 34 16.78 13.98 12.81
CA ILE A 34 17.58 14.35 11.64
C ILE A 34 19.05 13.99 11.90
N PRO A 35 19.74 13.24 11.01
CA PRO A 35 21.17 12.99 11.15
C PRO A 35 21.97 14.29 10.97
N VAL A 36 22.98 14.51 11.80
CA VAL A 36 23.80 15.73 11.80
C VAL A 36 25.29 15.44 11.94
N SER A 37 26.11 16.19 11.19
CA SER A 37 27.58 16.09 11.22
C SER A 37 28.21 16.59 12.51
N ASP A 38 27.55 17.54 13.18
CA ASP A 38 28.07 18.27 14.32
C ASP A 38 26.95 18.98 15.09
N GLN A 39 27.30 19.59 16.22
CA GLN A 39 26.37 20.30 17.11
C GLN A 39 26.42 21.83 16.94
N SER A 40 26.98 22.36 15.85
CA SER A 40 27.09 23.81 15.63
C SER A 40 25.71 24.47 15.46
N GLN A 41 25.61 25.76 15.77
CA GLN A 41 24.37 26.53 15.60
C GLN A 41 23.87 26.53 14.13
N LYS A 42 24.79 26.47 13.16
CA LYS A 42 24.44 26.40 11.72
C LYS A 42 23.77 25.06 11.38
N THR A 43 24.35 23.96 11.87
CA THR A 43 23.81 22.61 11.67
C THR A 43 22.47 22.45 12.39
N GLN A 44 22.34 22.97 13.62
CA GLN A 44 21.06 23.02 14.34
C GLN A 44 19.99 23.82 13.58
N ALA A 45 20.29 25.01 13.07
CA ALA A 45 19.31 25.84 12.33
C ALA A 45 18.78 25.13 11.07
N ASN A 46 19.63 24.40 10.36
CA ASN A 46 19.22 23.56 9.24
C ASN A 46 18.35 22.37 9.71
N ALA A 47 18.82 21.65 10.73
CA ALA A 47 18.14 20.46 11.26
C ALA A 47 16.75 20.77 11.84
N VAL A 48 16.55 21.92 12.51
CA VAL A 48 15.23 22.36 12.99
C VAL A 48 14.26 22.57 11.83
N LYS A 49 14.71 23.12 10.71
CA LYS A 49 13.88 23.33 9.52
C LYS A 49 13.54 22.01 8.83
N GLU A 50 14.50 21.11 8.71
CA GLU A 50 14.32 19.77 8.14
C GLU A 50 13.36 18.93 9.00
N ALA A 51 13.55 18.96 10.31
CA ALA A 51 12.67 18.32 11.28
C ALA A 51 11.23 18.85 11.19
N LEU A 52 11.03 20.17 11.07
CA LEU A 52 9.68 20.72 10.86
C LEU A 52 9.09 20.31 9.50
N THR A 53 9.91 20.20 8.46
CA THR A 53 9.50 19.71 7.14
C THR A 53 8.96 18.27 7.24
N GLN A 54 9.71 17.38 7.89
CA GLN A 54 9.29 16.00 8.15
C GLN A 54 8.03 15.94 9.03
N VAL A 55 7.94 16.75 10.08
CA VAL A 55 6.76 16.78 10.98
C VAL A 55 5.50 17.26 10.25
N MET A 56 5.57 18.26 9.37
CA MET A 56 4.42 18.67 8.54
C MET A 56 3.94 17.51 7.65
N VAL A 57 4.88 16.77 7.03
CA VAL A 57 4.56 15.59 6.22
C VAL A 57 3.93 14.48 7.06
N LYS A 58 4.44 14.20 8.27
CA LYS A 58 3.83 13.24 9.20
C LYS A 58 2.42 13.67 9.58
N VAL A 59 2.25 14.88 10.11
CA VAL A 59 0.96 15.40 10.62
C VAL A 59 -0.11 15.47 9.53
N SER A 60 0.28 15.69 8.27
CA SER A 60 -0.68 15.65 7.15
C SER A 60 -0.89 14.26 6.55
N GLY A 61 0.15 13.43 6.53
CA GLY A 61 0.20 12.17 5.78
C GLY A 61 0.61 12.31 4.32
N ASN A 62 0.57 13.52 3.76
CA ASN A 62 0.85 13.79 2.35
C ASN A 62 2.02 14.77 2.19
N THR A 63 2.87 14.56 1.17
CA THR A 63 3.99 15.46 0.84
C THR A 63 3.54 16.79 0.22
N THR A 64 2.34 16.84 -0.38
CA THR A 64 1.77 18.07 -0.97
C THR A 64 1.56 19.19 0.06
N VAL A 65 1.50 18.87 1.35
CA VAL A 65 1.47 19.83 2.47
C VAL A 65 2.58 20.90 2.36
N LEU A 66 3.75 20.53 1.84
CA LEU A 66 4.92 21.41 1.69
C LEU A 66 4.76 22.47 0.57
N GLN A 67 3.71 22.34 -0.25
CA GLN A 67 3.36 23.30 -1.29
C GLN A 67 2.44 24.42 -0.76
N ASN A 68 1.73 24.19 0.35
CA ASN A 68 0.80 25.17 0.93
C ASN A 68 1.54 26.46 1.38
N PRO A 69 1.02 27.67 1.07
CA PRO A 69 1.67 28.93 1.43
C PRO A 69 1.89 29.14 2.93
N GLY A 70 0.93 28.80 3.79
CA GLY A 70 1.05 28.92 5.25
C GLY A 70 2.10 27.98 5.84
N VAL A 71 2.17 26.75 5.34
CA VAL A 71 3.23 25.78 5.71
C VAL A 71 4.60 26.28 5.23
N ARG A 72 4.70 26.78 3.99
CA ARG A 72 5.95 27.40 3.47
C ARG A 72 6.37 28.64 4.26
N ALA A 73 5.42 29.37 4.86
CA ALA A 73 5.72 30.47 5.78
C ALA A 73 6.21 29.96 7.14
N ALA A 74 5.59 28.91 7.70
CA ALA A 74 6.04 28.26 8.94
C ALA A 74 7.49 27.74 8.83
N LEU A 75 7.83 27.10 7.70
CA LEU A 75 9.19 26.59 7.40
C LEU A 75 10.27 27.68 7.23
N ARG A 76 9.91 28.97 7.24
CA ARG A 76 10.86 30.10 7.28
C ARG A 76 11.21 30.53 8.71
N LYS A 77 10.44 30.12 9.72
CA LYS A 77 10.66 30.42 11.14
C LYS A 77 10.25 29.22 12.02
N PRO A 78 10.92 28.07 11.85
CA PRO A 78 10.51 26.82 12.48
C PRO A 78 10.61 26.87 14.02
N GLU A 79 11.45 27.74 14.57
CA GLU A 79 11.63 27.97 16.01
C GLU A 79 10.35 28.45 16.70
N ALA A 80 9.40 29.05 15.96
CA ALA A 80 8.09 29.45 16.52
C ALA A 80 7.22 28.26 16.95
N TYR A 81 7.47 27.09 16.33
CA TYR A 81 6.77 25.82 16.59
C TYR A 81 7.57 24.88 17.48
N LEU A 82 8.89 25.09 17.63
CA LEU A 82 9.77 24.22 18.41
C LEU A 82 9.40 24.28 19.91
N ARG A 83 9.18 23.10 20.51
CA ARG A 83 8.89 22.93 21.94
C ARG A 83 10.14 22.53 22.72
N SER A 84 10.87 21.52 22.24
CA SER A 84 12.11 21.05 22.83
C SER A 84 13.04 20.46 21.75
N TYR A 85 14.32 20.29 22.08
CA TYR A 85 15.24 19.53 21.25
C TYR A 85 16.30 18.83 22.11
N ARG A 86 16.88 17.77 21.57
CA ARG A 86 17.97 17.00 22.19
C ARG A 86 18.88 16.42 21.11
N PHE A 87 20.14 16.16 21.48
CA PHE A 87 21.00 15.29 20.68
C PHE A 87 20.83 13.83 21.12
N SER A 88 20.83 12.92 20.16
CA SER A 88 20.78 11.48 20.37
C SER A 88 21.89 10.82 19.56
N TYR A 89 22.41 9.68 20.03
CA TYR A 89 23.52 8.98 19.39
C TYR A 89 23.11 7.53 19.10
N SER A 90 23.41 7.05 17.90
CA SER A 90 23.24 5.63 17.53
C SER A 90 24.48 5.18 16.77
N GLY A 91 25.22 4.20 17.30
CA GLY A 91 26.53 3.85 16.77
C GLY A 91 27.46 5.07 16.71
N ASN A 92 27.96 5.38 15.52
CA ASN A 92 28.78 6.57 15.26
C ASN A 92 27.99 7.79 14.76
N GLU A 93 26.67 7.68 14.60
CA GLU A 93 25.83 8.76 14.08
C GLU A 93 25.26 9.64 15.21
N THR A 94 25.32 10.95 14.99
CA THR A 94 24.67 11.95 15.85
C THR A 94 23.38 12.41 15.20
N PHE A 95 22.32 12.49 15.98
CA PHE A 95 21.01 12.96 15.53
C PHE A 95 20.55 14.17 16.32
N TYR A 96 19.99 15.15 15.61
CA TYR A 96 19.20 16.22 16.19
C TYR A 96 17.75 15.75 16.26
N VAL A 97 17.23 15.61 17.47
CA VAL A 97 15.82 15.27 17.71
C VAL A 97 15.09 16.54 18.11
N ALA A 98 14.10 16.92 17.31
CA ALA A 98 13.31 18.12 17.49
C ALA A 98 11.85 17.76 17.77
N GLU A 99 11.29 18.34 18.81
CA GLU A 99 9.91 18.14 19.22
C GLU A 99 9.15 19.47 19.08
N PHE A 100 8.00 19.43 18.42
CA PHE A 100 7.22 20.62 18.10
C PHE A 100 5.90 20.67 18.89
N ASP A 101 5.38 21.89 19.04
CA ASP A 101 4.12 22.20 19.71
C ASP A 101 2.92 21.71 18.86
N ASN A 102 2.34 20.58 19.27
CA ASN A 102 1.26 19.93 18.54
C ASN A 102 0.00 20.81 18.40
N THR A 103 -0.25 21.71 19.36
CA THR A 103 -1.38 22.65 19.29
C THR A 103 -1.17 23.63 18.14
N LYS A 104 0.00 24.28 18.07
CA LYS A 104 0.33 25.22 16.98
C LYS A 104 0.36 24.54 15.60
N LEU A 105 0.85 23.31 15.53
CA LEU A 105 0.81 22.51 14.30
C LEU A 105 -0.64 22.27 13.87
N THR A 106 -1.49 21.79 14.79
CA THR A 106 -2.91 21.52 14.52
C THR A 106 -3.68 22.79 14.13
N GLU A 107 -3.41 23.92 14.78
CA GLU A 107 -3.99 25.23 14.43
C GLU A 107 -3.58 25.72 13.04
N LEU A 108 -2.31 25.51 12.64
CA LEU A 108 -1.86 25.76 11.28
C LEU A 108 -2.63 24.88 10.28
N MET A 109 -2.68 23.56 10.50
CA MET A 109 -3.37 22.64 9.58
C MET A 109 -4.86 22.98 9.42
N LYS A 110 -5.54 23.28 10.54
CA LYS A 110 -6.95 23.73 10.54
C LYS A 110 -7.16 25.03 9.78
N ARG A 111 -6.34 26.06 10.02
CA ARG A 111 -6.48 27.37 9.38
C ARG A 111 -6.25 27.31 7.87
N GLU A 112 -5.33 26.46 7.42
CA GLU A 112 -4.97 26.31 6.01
C GLU A 112 -5.83 25.25 5.27
N GLY A 113 -6.82 24.63 5.94
CA GLY A 113 -7.71 23.62 5.35
C GLY A 113 -7.02 22.31 4.97
N LEU A 114 -5.94 21.95 5.68
CA LEU A 114 -5.06 20.83 5.32
C LEU A 114 -5.45 19.53 6.05
N PRO A 115 -5.25 18.34 5.43
CA PRO A 115 -5.48 17.06 6.08
C PRO A 115 -4.69 16.93 7.39
N LEU A 116 -5.33 16.43 8.44
CA LEU A 116 -4.79 16.19 9.76
C LEU A 116 -4.89 14.69 10.10
N TRP A 117 -3.76 14.00 10.08
CA TRP A 117 -3.66 12.58 10.46
C TRP A 117 -2.99 12.43 11.82
N GLY A 118 -3.76 11.98 12.81
CA GLY A 118 -3.30 11.84 14.18
C GLY A 118 -2.24 10.76 14.41
N GLU A 119 -1.95 10.52 15.69
CA GLU A 119 -0.99 9.52 16.19
C GLU A 119 -1.45 8.07 15.95
N ARG A 120 -2.75 7.86 15.74
CA ARG A 120 -3.39 6.56 15.51
C ARG A 120 -3.30 6.18 14.04
N ARG A 121 -2.55 5.12 13.75
CA ARG A 121 -2.23 4.70 12.39
C ARG A 121 -2.23 3.17 12.33
N PRO A 122 -2.79 2.57 11.27
CA PRO A 122 -2.88 1.12 11.18
C PRO A 122 -1.49 0.50 11.06
N GLU A 123 -1.22 -0.49 11.89
CA GLU A 123 0.05 -1.22 11.87
C GLU A 123 0.12 -2.11 10.62
N THR A 124 1.31 -2.20 10.01
CA THR A 124 1.50 -2.91 8.75
C THR A 124 2.74 -3.79 8.80
N ILE A 125 2.58 -5.10 8.59
CA ILE A 125 3.74 -5.97 8.32
C ILE A 125 4.03 -6.01 6.81
N VAL A 126 5.31 -5.94 6.45
CA VAL A 126 5.77 -6.14 5.07
C VAL A 126 6.55 -7.45 4.97
N TRP A 127 5.99 -8.40 4.25
CA TRP A 127 6.70 -9.59 3.78
C TRP A 127 7.31 -9.29 2.41
N LEU A 128 8.58 -8.89 2.37
CA LEU A 128 9.29 -8.56 1.13
C LEU A 128 10.35 -9.63 0.84
N ALA A 129 10.19 -10.33 -0.29
CA ALA A 129 11.23 -11.19 -0.85
C ALA A 129 12.11 -10.40 -1.84
N THR A 130 13.43 -10.58 -1.78
CA THR A 130 14.37 -9.99 -2.75
C THR A 130 15.20 -11.08 -3.41
N GLU A 131 15.45 -10.97 -4.70
CA GLU A 131 16.40 -11.83 -5.42
C GLU A 131 17.77 -11.13 -5.53
N THR A 132 18.84 -11.84 -5.12
CA THR A 132 20.22 -11.34 -5.16
C THR A 132 20.83 -11.45 -6.56
N ASP A 133 22.05 -10.93 -6.72
CA ASP A 133 22.81 -11.06 -7.98
C ASP A 133 23.09 -12.52 -8.38
N ASP A 134 23.14 -13.44 -7.40
CA ASP A 134 23.36 -14.88 -7.58
C ASP A 134 22.04 -15.68 -7.75
N ASN A 135 20.93 -15.00 -8.03
CA ASN A 135 19.56 -15.53 -8.08
C ASN A 135 19.06 -16.21 -6.78
N GLU A 136 19.74 -15.99 -5.64
CA GLU A 136 19.25 -16.45 -4.34
C GLU A 136 18.09 -15.56 -3.87
N ARG A 137 17.02 -16.18 -3.34
CA ARG A 137 15.85 -15.46 -2.83
C ARG A 137 15.83 -15.47 -1.32
N ILE A 138 15.83 -14.28 -0.73
CA ILE A 138 15.75 -14.06 0.71
C ILE A 138 14.46 -13.32 1.07
N ILE A 139 13.89 -13.60 2.24
CA ILE A 139 12.86 -12.74 2.85
C ILE A 139 13.60 -11.70 3.69
N LEU A 140 13.25 -10.43 3.56
CA LEU A 140 13.80 -9.39 4.44
C LEU A 140 13.21 -9.53 5.84
N ASP A 141 14.10 -9.58 6.83
CA ASP A 141 13.76 -9.71 8.24
C ASP A 141 14.27 -8.53 9.07
N GLU A 142 13.69 -8.30 10.25
CA GLU A 142 14.07 -7.18 11.13
C GLU A 142 15.46 -7.36 11.77
N SER A 143 15.98 -8.59 11.87
CA SER A 143 17.26 -8.91 12.52
C SER A 143 18.47 -8.80 11.59
N SER A 144 18.25 -8.81 10.27
CA SER A 144 19.28 -8.73 9.21
C SER A 144 19.11 -7.45 8.37
N PRO A 145 19.68 -6.31 8.78
CA PRO A 145 19.57 -5.07 8.01
C PRO A 145 20.14 -5.20 6.59
N THR A 146 19.33 -4.79 5.61
CA THR A 146 19.73 -4.66 4.20
C THR A 146 19.45 -3.23 3.73
N PRO A 147 20.15 -2.68 2.74
CA PRO A 147 19.88 -1.31 2.24
C PRO A 147 18.42 -1.11 1.80
N VAL A 148 17.79 -2.16 1.25
CA VAL A 148 16.38 -2.17 0.83
C VAL A 148 15.43 -2.13 2.03
N GLY A 149 15.70 -2.93 3.06
CA GLY A 149 14.91 -2.97 4.31
C GLY A 149 15.08 -1.71 5.15
N GLU A 150 16.31 -1.19 5.27
CA GLU A 150 16.60 0.08 5.93
C GLU A 150 15.90 1.24 5.23
N MET A 151 15.93 1.31 3.89
CA MET A 151 15.21 2.34 3.13
C MET A 151 13.70 2.25 3.36
N LEU A 152 13.14 1.03 3.39
CA LEU A 152 11.71 0.79 3.65
C LEU A 152 11.30 1.30 5.04
N VAL A 153 12.01 0.86 6.09
CA VAL A 153 11.71 1.24 7.49
C VAL A 153 11.98 2.73 7.74
N ASN A 154 13.05 3.29 7.18
CA ASN A 154 13.34 4.72 7.30
C ASN A 154 12.29 5.57 6.58
N THR A 155 11.86 5.19 5.38
CA THR A 155 10.76 5.89 4.66
C THR A 155 9.46 5.79 5.47
N ALA A 156 9.16 4.63 6.04
CA ALA A 156 7.97 4.47 6.89
C ALA A 156 8.04 5.41 8.11
N LYS A 157 9.21 5.49 8.78
CA LYS A 157 9.47 6.40 9.89
C LYS A 157 9.44 7.89 9.50
N THR A 158 9.87 8.28 8.30
CA THR A 158 9.80 9.67 7.84
C THR A 158 8.37 10.10 7.49
N ARG A 159 7.60 9.22 6.86
CA ARG A 159 6.17 9.41 6.56
C ARG A 159 5.27 9.22 7.79
N GLY A 160 5.80 8.58 8.83
CA GLY A 160 5.11 8.29 10.08
C GLY A 160 4.10 7.16 9.94
N VAL A 161 4.35 6.16 9.10
CA VAL A 161 3.52 4.94 9.02
C VAL A 161 4.19 3.84 9.86
N PRO A 162 3.48 3.17 10.77
CA PRO A 162 4.03 2.05 11.53
C PRO A 162 4.13 0.83 10.61
N VAL A 163 5.36 0.55 10.16
CA VAL A 163 5.69 -0.59 9.30
C VAL A 163 6.75 -1.44 9.99
N SER A 164 6.52 -2.75 10.04
CA SER A 164 7.44 -3.77 10.57
C SER A 164 7.81 -4.80 9.49
N LEU A 165 8.96 -5.44 9.68
CA LEU A 165 9.37 -6.63 8.93
C LEU A 165 9.14 -7.86 9.81
N PRO A 166 9.02 -9.08 9.24
CA PRO A 166 8.98 -10.29 10.04
C PRO A 166 10.30 -10.49 10.80
N LEU A 167 10.24 -11.19 11.94
CA LEU A 167 11.42 -11.60 12.69
C LEU A 167 12.14 -12.80 12.05
N MET A 168 11.44 -13.54 11.17
CA MET A 168 11.95 -14.76 10.51
C MET A 168 12.53 -15.80 11.48
N ASP A 169 11.97 -15.87 12.68
CA ASP A 169 12.33 -16.88 13.67
C ASP A 169 11.87 -18.29 13.25
N LEU A 170 12.12 -19.29 14.11
CA LEU A 170 11.71 -20.67 13.85
C LEU A 170 10.19 -20.84 13.65
N THR A 171 9.38 -19.95 14.23
CA THR A 171 7.93 -19.98 14.09
C THR A 171 7.51 -19.41 12.73
N ASP A 172 8.10 -18.31 12.28
CA ASP A 172 7.85 -17.79 10.92
C ASP A 172 8.32 -18.77 9.85
N SER A 173 9.56 -19.25 9.98
CA SER A 173 10.19 -20.19 9.04
C SER A 173 9.45 -21.53 8.92
N ALA A 174 8.62 -21.90 9.91
CA ALA A 174 7.77 -23.07 9.86
C ALA A 174 6.37 -22.81 9.26
N ASN A 175 5.94 -21.54 9.18
CA ASN A 175 4.59 -21.14 8.76
C ASN A 175 4.54 -20.46 7.38
N ILE A 176 5.66 -19.94 6.86
CA ILE A 176 5.71 -19.33 5.52
C ILE A 176 7.03 -19.63 4.81
N SER A 177 6.96 -19.98 3.52
CA SER A 177 8.15 -20.20 2.68
C SER A 177 8.50 -18.96 1.86
N ILE A 178 9.75 -18.91 1.38
CA ILE A 178 10.17 -17.91 0.38
C ILE A 178 9.27 -17.92 -0.87
N TYR A 179 8.74 -19.08 -1.26
CA TYR A 179 7.85 -19.21 -2.42
C TYR A 179 6.46 -18.62 -2.17
N ASP A 180 5.96 -18.65 -0.93
CA ASP A 180 4.71 -17.98 -0.55
C ASP A 180 4.83 -16.46 -0.64
N VAL A 181 5.94 -15.90 -0.13
CA VAL A 181 6.20 -14.46 -0.20
C VAL A 181 6.46 -14.02 -1.65
N TRP A 182 7.27 -14.78 -2.39
CA TRP A 182 7.55 -14.51 -3.81
C TRP A 182 6.30 -14.63 -4.70
N GLY A 183 5.47 -15.63 -4.44
CA GLY A 183 4.15 -15.81 -5.07
C GLY A 183 3.11 -14.79 -4.60
N ARG A 184 3.39 -14.06 -3.51
CA ARG A 184 2.49 -13.11 -2.85
C ARG A 184 1.15 -13.75 -2.46
N PHE A 185 1.18 -15.00 -1.99
CA PHE A 185 -0.02 -15.76 -1.70
C PHE A 185 -0.74 -15.21 -0.46
N VAL A 186 -1.84 -14.48 -0.70
CA VAL A 186 -2.63 -13.76 0.31
C VAL A 186 -3.02 -14.64 1.50
N GLN A 187 -3.36 -15.91 1.28
CA GLN A 187 -3.74 -16.82 2.38
C GLN A 187 -2.56 -17.11 3.31
N SER A 188 -1.39 -17.49 2.76
CA SER A 188 -0.16 -17.73 3.53
C SER A 188 0.30 -16.47 4.26
N LEU A 189 0.32 -15.32 3.56
CA LEU A 189 0.65 -14.01 4.13
C LEU A 189 -0.29 -13.63 5.28
N THR A 190 -1.60 -13.86 5.12
CA THR A 190 -2.61 -13.54 6.15
C THR A 190 -2.49 -14.45 7.36
N ALA A 191 -2.32 -15.76 7.15
CA ALA A 191 -2.13 -16.74 8.23
C ALA A 191 -0.89 -16.42 9.07
N SER A 192 0.26 -16.20 8.42
CA SER A 192 1.53 -15.95 9.11
C SER A 192 1.62 -14.57 9.76
N SER A 193 0.79 -13.61 9.32
CA SER A 193 0.69 -12.29 9.95
C SER A 193 -0.15 -12.28 11.24
N GLN A 194 -0.95 -13.33 11.53
CA GLN A 194 -1.84 -13.35 12.70
C GLN A 194 -1.11 -13.16 14.04
N ARG A 195 0.10 -13.71 14.18
CA ARG A 195 0.94 -13.57 15.38
C ARG A 195 1.37 -12.12 15.67
N TYR A 196 1.48 -11.30 14.62
CA TYR A 196 1.92 -9.91 14.71
C TYR A 196 0.76 -8.97 15.08
N GLY A 197 -0.48 -9.38 14.81
CA GLY A 197 -1.67 -8.65 15.26
C GLY A 197 -1.87 -7.28 14.60
N VAL A 198 -1.32 -7.12 13.39
CA VAL A 198 -1.35 -5.91 12.56
C VAL A 198 -2.71 -5.69 11.88
N ASP A 199 -3.01 -4.44 11.55
CA ASP A 199 -4.23 -4.07 10.80
C ASP A 199 -4.14 -4.41 9.31
N ASN A 200 -2.94 -4.28 8.74
CA ASN A 200 -2.66 -4.38 7.30
C ASN A 200 -1.46 -5.26 7.00
N ILE A 201 -1.43 -5.83 5.79
CA ILE A 201 -0.34 -6.70 5.32
C ILE A 201 0.07 -6.28 3.91
N ILE A 202 1.36 -6.16 3.68
CA ILE A 202 1.94 -6.02 2.34
C ILE A 202 2.78 -7.27 2.06
N GLY A 203 2.48 -7.96 0.95
CA GLY A 203 3.36 -8.98 0.38
C GLY A 203 4.03 -8.42 -0.86
N ALA A 204 5.35 -8.51 -0.98
CA ALA A 204 6.08 -7.95 -2.11
C ALA A 204 7.23 -8.85 -2.56
N ARG A 205 7.58 -8.74 -3.84
CA ARG A 205 8.84 -9.27 -4.39
C ARG A 205 9.59 -8.17 -5.12
N LEU A 206 10.91 -8.14 -4.98
CA LEU A 206 11.82 -7.26 -5.71
C LEU A 206 12.80 -8.12 -6.51
N TYR A 207 12.92 -7.81 -7.80
CA TYR A 207 13.74 -8.57 -8.74
C TYR A 207 14.35 -7.65 -9.81
N LYS A 208 15.42 -8.12 -10.46
CA LYS A 208 15.96 -7.46 -11.65
C LYS A 208 14.95 -7.52 -12.78
N ASN A 209 14.58 -6.36 -13.30
CA ASN A 209 13.72 -6.25 -14.47
C ASN A 209 14.62 -6.29 -15.71
N ALA A 210 15.06 -7.49 -16.09
CA ALA A 210 15.97 -7.70 -17.20
C ALA A 210 15.22 -7.91 -18.53
N PRO A 211 15.28 -6.97 -19.49
CA PRO A 211 14.77 -7.19 -20.84
C PRO A 211 15.76 -8.08 -21.59
N GLY A 212 15.53 -9.39 -21.64
CA GLY A 212 16.37 -10.26 -22.48
C GLY A 212 16.41 -11.73 -22.14
N GLU A 213 16.09 -12.15 -20.92
CA GLU A 213 15.92 -13.57 -20.62
C GLU A 213 14.56 -14.06 -21.14
N MET A 214 14.49 -14.30 -22.46
CA MET A 214 13.60 -15.34 -22.94
C MET A 214 13.96 -16.63 -22.20
N PRO A 215 12.99 -17.36 -21.63
CA PRO A 215 13.22 -18.70 -21.12
C PRO A 215 13.92 -19.52 -22.21
N SER A 216 15.06 -20.13 -21.89
CA SER A 216 15.78 -20.96 -22.85
C SER A 216 14.85 -22.06 -23.34
N ILE A 217 14.63 -22.09 -24.66
CA ILE A 217 13.82 -23.13 -25.28
C ILE A 217 14.44 -24.49 -24.91
N PRO A 218 13.69 -25.44 -24.34
CA PRO A 218 14.21 -26.76 -24.01
C PRO A 218 14.89 -27.38 -25.23
N GLU A 219 16.18 -27.71 -25.07
CA GLU A 219 17.02 -28.22 -26.14
C GLU A 219 16.50 -29.62 -26.55
N GLY A 220 15.71 -29.67 -27.62
CA GLY A 220 14.92 -30.86 -27.97
C GLY A 220 13.50 -30.58 -28.49
N LEU A 221 13.04 -29.32 -28.60
CA LEU A 221 11.84 -29.05 -29.39
C LEU A 221 12.00 -29.60 -30.82
N PRO A 222 11.06 -30.40 -31.34
CA PRO A 222 11.13 -30.88 -32.72
C PRO A 222 11.05 -29.66 -33.66
N ALA A 223 12.03 -29.52 -34.55
CA ALA A 223 12.00 -28.49 -35.56
C ALA A 223 10.68 -28.57 -36.34
N SER A 224 9.94 -27.46 -36.39
CA SER A 224 8.67 -27.31 -37.10
C SER A 224 8.87 -27.35 -38.62
N SER A 225 9.22 -28.54 -39.08
CA SER A 225 9.50 -28.93 -40.46
C SER A 225 8.21 -29.09 -41.26
N ASN A 226 7.41 -28.01 -41.31
CA ASN A 226 6.27 -27.84 -42.21
C ASN A 226 5.99 -26.34 -42.42
N ALA A 227 6.97 -25.63 -42.99
CA ALA A 227 6.73 -24.35 -43.63
C ALA A 227 6.42 -24.58 -45.12
N TYR A 228 5.14 -24.40 -45.46
CA TYR A 228 4.55 -24.26 -46.80
C TYR A 228 5.52 -24.20 -47.99
N GLN A 229 5.48 -25.24 -48.84
CA GLN A 229 5.89 -25.09 -50.24
C GLN A 229 4.81 -24.30 -50.98
N ASP A 230 4.96 -22.98 -51.05
CA ASP A 230 4.23 -22.19 -52.03
C ASP A 230 4.92 -22.26 -53.41
N GLY A 231 4.12 -22.46 -54.44
CA GLY A 231 4.58 -22.66 -55.80
C GLY A 231 4.43 -21.39 -56.63
N SER A 232 5.34 -21.22 -57.59
CA SER A 232 5.23 -20.27 -58.71
C SER A 232 5.19 -18.77 -58.39
N ILE A 233 6.37 -18.18 -58.22
CA ILE A 233 6.73 -16.99 -59.01
C ILE A 233 8.05 -17.29 -59.73
N GLN A 234 8.02 -17.29 -61.07
CA GLN A 234 9.19 -17.52 -61.90
C GLN A 234 9.49 -16.27 -62.76
N ASP A 235 10.73 -15.80 -62.67
CA ASP A 235 11.46 -15.03 -63.69
C ASP A 235 11.02 -13.57 -63.97
N LYS A 236 11.83 -12.59 -63.51
CA LYS A 236 12.79 -11.83 -64.37
C LYS A 236 13.35 -10.58 -63.68
N ARG A 237 14.63 -10.62 -63.29
CA ARG A 237 15.71 -9.79 -63.91
C ARG A 237 17.06 -9.99 -63.21
N THR A 238 18.04 -10.35 -64.01
CA THR A 238 19.48 -10.30 -63.74
C THR A 238 20.00 -8.86 -63.68
N GLY A 239 21.01 -8.55 -62.86
CA GLY A 239 21.66 -7.23 -62.87
C GLY A 239 22.65 -6.97 -61.74
N GLU A 240 23.90 -7.38 -61.98
CA GLU A 240 25.17 -7.14 -61.29
C GLU A 240 25.42 -5.86 -60.43
N ALA A 241 26.35 -6.03 -59.48
CA ALA A 241 27.45 -5.12 -59.08
C ALA A 241 27.21 -3.88 -58.18
N SER A 242 27.59 -4.06 -56.90
CA SER A 242 28.77 -3.46 -56.24
C SER A 242 29.00 -1.93 -56.13
N ALA A 243 29.44 -1.58 -54.91
CA ALA A 243 30.35 -0.49 -54.52
C ALA A 243 29.79 0.90 -54.12
N ALA A 244 30.08 1.24 -52.85
CA ALA A 244 30.49 2.54 -52.28
C ALA A 244 29.71 3.82 -52.61
N GLU A 245 29.23 4.51 -51.57
CA GLU A 245 29.90 5.71 -51.04
C GLU A 245 29.37 6.11 -49.65
N GLN A 246 30.20 6.80 -48.87
CA GLN A 246 29.85 7.38 -47.55
C GLN A 246 29.34 8.84 -47.72
N PRO A 247 28.71 9.44 -46.69
CA PRO A 247 27.72 10.52 -46.89
C PRO A 247 28.34 11.92 -47.01
N PRO A 248 27.47 12.93 -47.19
CA PRO A 248 27.55 14.08 -46.30
C PRO A 248 26.23 14.43 -45.59
N SER A 249 26.41 14.80 -44.33
CA SER A 249 25.61 15.74 -43.53
C SER A 249 24.74 16.75 -44.28
N GLY A 250 23.48 16.89 -43.84
CA GLY A 250 22.54 17.91 -44.33
C GLY A 250 21.45 18.23 -43.29
N GLN A 251 21.77 19.13 -42.38
CA GLN A 251 20.89 19.74 -41.36
C GLN A 251 19.49 20.12 -41.91
N LEU A 252 18.42 19.54 -41.35
CA LEU A 252 17.04 19.96 -41.61
C LEU A 252 16.63 21.00 -40.56
N ASP A 253 16.57 22.26 -40.99
CA ASP A 253 15.96 23.35 -40.24
C ASP A 253 14.44 23.38 -40.50
N LEU A 254 13.66 23.74 -39.47
CA LEU A 254 12.21 23.78 -39.51
C LEU A 254 11.75 25.23 -39.66
N SER A 255 11.23 25.60 -40.83
CA SER A 255 10.48 26.86 -40.97
C SER A 255 9.34 26.79 -41.99
N ASP A 256 8.22 27.35 -41.55
CA ASP A 256 7.11 27.97 -42.28
C ASP A 256 6.26 27.11 -43.25
N VAL A 257 4.96 26.86 -43.02
CA VAL A 257 3.78 27.71 -42.65
C VAL A 257 2.95 28.09 -43.90
N ASN A 258 1.67 27.65 -43.87
CA ASN A 258 0.55 28.10 -44.72
C ASN A 258 0.65 27.85 -46.24
N SER A 259 -0.43 27.75 -47.03
CA SER A 259 -1.88 27.53 -46.79
C SER A 259 -2.58 27.41 -48.18
N VAL A 260 -3.93 27.34 -48.21
CA VAL A 260 -4.79 27.76 -49.36
C VAL A 260 -4.77 26.82 -50.59
N THR A 261 -5.89 26.39 -51.21
CA THR A 261 -7.36 26.46 -50.98
C THR A 261 -8.09 25.51 -51.94
N GLY A 262 -9.30 25.05 -51.57
CA GLY A 262 -10.41 24.73 -52.51
C GLY A 262 -10.30 23.41 -53.31
N ASP A 263 -11.40 22.85 -53.86
CA ASP A 263 -12.79 23.32 -53.80
C ASP A 263 -13.81 22.16 -54.02
N VAL A 264 -14.98 22.30 -53.36
CA VAL A 264 -16.35 21.80 -53.61
C VAL A 264 -16.65 20.62 -54.58
N SER A 265 -17.40 19.61 -54.10
CA SER A 265 -18.80 19.24 -54.53
C SER A 265 -19.20 17.75 -54.34
N ASP A 266 -20.26 17.56 -53.54
CA ASP A 266 -21.42 16.66 -53.63
C ASP A 266 -21.41 15.27 -54.32
N GLY A 267 -22.09 14.32 -53.67
CA GLY A 267 -22.58 13.09 -54.30
C GLY A 267 -23.12 12.00 -53.36
N MET A 268 -24.30 12.19 -52.75
CA MET A 268 -25.00 11.08 -52.08
C MET A 268 -25.51 10.01 -53.07
N SER A 269 -25.49 8.73 -52.71
CA SER A 269 -26.67 7.83 -52.80
C SER A 269 -26.45 6.43 -52.21
N ASN A 270 -27.56 5.75 -51.90
CA ASN A 270 -27.66 4.47 -51.17
C ASN A 270 -27.57 3.22 -52.07
N GLY A 271 -27.30 2.06 -51.46
CA GLY A 271 -27.59 0.72 -52.00
C GLY A 271 -26.82 -0.37 -51.25
N ALA A 272 -27.34 -0.98 -50.18
CA ALA A 272 -28.36 -2.03 -50.14
C ALA A 272 -27.86 -3.46 -50.53
N ASN A 273 -27.54 -4.23 -49.47
CA ASN A 273 -27.93 -5.62 -49.20
C ASN A 273 -27.69 -6.74 -50.25
N LEU A 274 -27.14 -7.89 -49.80
CA LEU A 274 -27.55 -9.24 -50.23
C LEU A 274 -26.98 -10.34 -49.31
N GLN A 275 -27.84 -11.29 -48.92
CA GLN A 275 -27.53 -12.51 -48.15
C GLN A 275 -27.48 -13.75 -49.06
N THR A 276 -26.78 -14.81 -48.63
CA THR A 276 -27.03 -16.26 -48.91
C THR A 276 -25.98 -17.06 -48.08
N ASN A 277 -26.24 -18.06 -47.21
CA ASN A 277 -27.04 -19.31 -47.28
C ASN A 277 -26.62 -20.20 -48.48
N GLU A 278 -26.46 -21.53 -48.46
CA GLU A 278 -26.54 -22.66 -47.49
C GLU A 278 -25.40 -23.68 -47.85
N GLU A 279 -25.20 -24.91 -47.33
CA GLU A 279 -25.98 -25.87 -46.52
C GLU A 279 -25.04 -26.79 -45.65
N GLN A 280 -25.63 -27.72 -44.91
CA GLN A 280 -25.07 -28.86 -44.16
C GLN A 280 -24.86 -30.12 -45.03
N GLN A 281 -24.05 -31.09 -44.57
CA GLN A 281 -24.41 -32.53 -44.59
C GLN A 281 -23.47 -33.42 -43.73
N ALA A 282 -23.95 -34.61 -43.33
CA ALA A 282 -23.30 -35.48 -42.33
C ALA A 282 -23.45 -37.00 -42.61
N SER A 283 -22.48 -37.81 -42.17
CA SER A 283 -22.55 -39.25 -41.77
C SER A 283 -21.10 -39.76 -41.60
N LEU A 284 -20.65 -40.41 -40.50
CA LEU A 284 -21.06 -41.62 -39.77
C LEU A 284 -20.70 -42.96 -40.45
N ALA A 285 -19.56 -43.56 -40.06
CA ALA A 285 -19.38 -44.98 -39.65
C ALA A 285 -17.88 -45.39 -39.56
N GLY A 286 -17.53 -46.27 -38.61
CA GLY A 286 -16.26 -47.02 -38.59
C GLY A 286 -15.54 -47.02 -37.25
N ASP A 287 -15.37 -48.20 -36.64
CA ASP A 287 -14.97 -48.37 -35.23
C ASP A 287 -13.51 -48.87 -35.03
N GLU A 288 -13.01 -48.68 -33.80
CA GLU A 288 -11.82 -49.27 -33.15
C GLU A 288 -10.49 -49.51 -33.93
N VAL A 289 -9.48 -48.67 -33.65
CA VAL A 289 -8.09 -49.14 -33.36
C VAL A 289 -7.48 -48.39 -32.16
N THR A 290 -7.66 -48.97 -30.98
CA THR A 290 -6.63 -49.17 -29.95
C THR A 290 -5.68 -48.00 -29.57
N ALA A 291 -6.12 -47.19 -28.61
CA ALA A 291 -5.43 -46.98 -27.31
C ALA A 291 -3.91 -46.64 -27.22
N THR A 292 -3.27 -46.03 -28.22
CA THR A 292 -1.87 -45.53 -28.10
C THR A 292 -1.68 -44.06 -28.51
N ALA A 293 -2.73 -43.36 -28.95
CA ALA A 293 -2.66 -41.94 -29.36
C ALA A 293 -3.06 -40.93 -28.26
N ALA A 294 -3.67 -41.38 -27.16
CA ALA A 294 -4.36 -40.51 -26.19
C ALA A 294 -3.47 -39.76 -25.18
N MET A 295 -2.13 -39.85 -25.30
CA MET A 295 -1.19 -39.10 -24.44
C MET A 295 -0.25 -38.17 -25.23
N MET A 296 -0.60 -37.84 -26.48
CA MET A 296 0.19 -36.98 -27.36
C MET A 296 -0.51 -35.69 -27.81
N ASN A 297 -1.71 -35.36 -27.28
CA ASN A 297 -2.48 -34.23 -27.78
C ASN A 297 -3.18 -33.36 -26.70
N GLU A 298 -2.49 -33.07 -25.60
CA GLU A 298 -2.87 -31.97 -24.67
C GLU A 298 -1.83 -30.84 -24.64
N ALA A 299 -0.86 -30.84 -25.56
CA ALA A 299 0.22 -29.87 -25.66
C ALA A 299 0.07 -28.85 -26.82
N GLN A 300 -1.15 -28.69 -27.36
CA GLN A 300 -1.41 -27.85 -28.55
C GLN A 300 -2.44 -26.73 -28.35
N ASP A 301 -2.88 -26.43 -27.12
CA ASP A 301 -3.85 -25.34 -26.88
C ASP A 301 -3.49 -24.43 -25.69
N MET A 302 -2.20 -24.07 -25.61
CA MET A 302 -1.84 -22.74 -25.13
C MET A 302 -1.59 -21.87 -26.36
N PRO A 303 -2.31 -20.76 -26.57
CA PRO A 303 -1.95 -19.84 -27.64
C PRO A 303 -0.53 -19.32 -27.40
N PRO A 304 0.31 -19.18 -28.44
CA PRO A 304 1.57 -18.47 -28.29
C PRO A 304 1.29 -17.05 -27.82
N PHE A 305 2.22 -16.47 -27.04
CA PHE A 305 2.16 -15.10 -26.50
C PHE A 305 1.42 -14.15 -27.44
N THR A 306 0.29 -13.61 -26.99
CA THR A 306 -0.47 -12.66 -27.79
C THR A 306 0.36 -11.40 -28.03
N MET A 307 0.10 -10.71 -29.14
CA MET A 307 0.83 -9.46 -29.45
C MET A 307 0.65 -8.41 -28.35
N ASP A 308 -0.48 -8.44 -27.64
CA ASP A 308 -0.76 -7.57 -26.49
C ASP A 308 0.06 -7.95 -25.26
N GLU A 309 0.23 -9.25 -24.95
CA GLU A 309 1.13 -9.73 -23.89
C GLU A 309 2.60 -9.41 -24.20
N PHE A 310 3.02 -9.59 -25.45
CA PHE A 310 4.36 -9.20 -25.91
C PHE A 310 4.57 -7.68 -25.79
N THR A 311 3.56 -6.88 -26.14
CA THR A 311 3.63 -5.41 -26.04
C THR A 311 3.68 -4.96 -24.58
N GLN A 312 2.90 -5.57 -23.68
CA GLN A 312 2.97 -5.29 -22.24
C GLN A 312 4.31 -5.71 -21.63
N TYR A 313 4.88 -6.84 -22.05
CA TYR A 313 6.21 -7.28 -21.63
C TYR A 313 7.31 -6.32 -22.13
N ALA A 314 7.25 -5.91 -23.40
CA ALA A 314 8.17 -4.94 -24.00
C ALA A 314 8.04 -3.52 -23.43
N GLN A 315 6.88 -3.14 -22.89
CA GLN A 315 6.69 -1.88 -22.15
C GLN A 315 7.35 -1.93 -20.77
N LYS A 316 7.06 -2.96 -19.96
CA LYS A 316 7.69 -3.15 -18.63
C LYS A 316 9.22 -3.15 -18.70
N ALA A 317 9.76 -3.72 -19.78
CA ALA A 317 11.19 -3.71 -20.08
C ALA A 317 11.83 -2.32 -20.22
N GLN A 318 11.06 -1.25 -20.45
CA GLN A 318 11.56 0.12 -20.61
C GLN A 318 11.37 0.99 -19.37
N GLU A 319 10.79 0.45 -18.29
CA GLU A 319 10.37 1.22 -17.11
C GLU A 319 11.39 1.24 -15.95
N GLY A 320 12.53 0.54 -16.07
CA GLY A 320 13.67 0.60 -15.14
C GLY A 320 14.38 -0.74 -14.95
N GLY A 321 15.61 -0.72 -14.42
CA GLY A 321 16.44 -1.93 -14.21
C GLY A 321 15.93 -2.93 -13.16
N TYR A 322 15.01 -2.54 -12.28
CA TYR A 322 14.41 -3.37 -11.24
C TYR A 322 12.89 -3.19 -11.20
N ALA A 323 12.20 -4.23 -10.75
CA ALA A 323 10.76 -4.26 -10.53
C ALA A 323 10.43 -4.66 -9.09
N LEU A 324 9.39 -4.04 -8.52
CA LEU A 324 8.75 -4.49 -7.30
C LEU A 324 7.27 -4.75 -7.59
N ASP A 325 6.85 -6.01 -7.48
CA ASP A 325 5.45 -6.38 -7.51
C ASP A 325 4.92 -6.51 -6.08
N TRP A 326 3.75 -5.97 -5.79
CA TRP A 326 3.15 -5.97 -4.45
C TRP A 326 1.71 -6.48 -4.44
N VAL A 327 1.28 -6.95 -3.28
CA VAL A 327 -0.11 -7.17 -2.87
C VAL A 327 -0.32 -6.45 -1.54
N PHE A 328 -1.42 -5.73 -1.41
CA PHE A 328 -1.86 -5.10 -0.17
C PHE A 328 -3.15 -5.75 0.29
N VAL A 329 -3.20 -6.15 1.55
CA VAL A 329 -4.37 -6.74 2.21
C VAL A 329 -4.72 -5.84 3.40
N GLY A 330 -5.92 -5.27 3.39
CA GLY A 330 -6.35 -4.32 4.41
C GLY A 330 -7.81 -3.91 4.25
N ASN A 331 -8.50 -3.63 5.36
CA ASN A 331 -9.93 -3.28 5.39
C ASN A 331 -10.83 -4.25 4.59
N GLY A 332 -10.50 -5.55 4.58
CA GLY A 332 -11.25 -6.59 3.85
C GLY A 332 -11.09 -6.54 2.32
N LYS A 333 -10.19 -5.70 1.79
CA LYS A 333 -9.87 -5.60 0.36
C LYS A 333 -8.48 -6.15 0.08
N VAL A 334 -8.28 -6.60 -1.16
CA VAL A 334 -6.98 -7.01 -1.70
C VAL A 334 -6.70 -6.19 -2.95
N SER A 335 -5.55 -5.52 -2.98
CA SER A 335 -5.09 -4.70 -4.10
C SER A 335 -3.72 -5.21 -4.57
N TYR A 336 -3.42 -5.04 -5.86
CA TYR A 336 -2.15 -5.46 -6.45
C TYR A 336 -1.56 -4.32 -7.29
N GLY A 337 -0.25 -4.35 -7.49
CA GLY A 337 0.42 -3.48 -8.44
C GLY A 337 1.88 -3.86 -8.67
N SER A 338 2.50 -3.11 -9.57
CA SER A 338 3.92 -3.18 -9.91
C SER A 338 4.46 -1.77 -9.98
N ILE A 339 5.72 -1.58 -9.58
CA ILE A 339 6.48 -0.34 -9.76
C ILE A 339 7.88 -0.69 -10.27
N PHE A 340 8.49 0.23 -11.00
CA PHE A 340 9.78 0.04 -11.68
C PHE A 340 10.71 1.22 -11.38
N ALA A 341 12.01 0.96 -11.30
CA ALA A 341 13.06 1.94 -11.05
C ALA A 341 14.43 1.36 -11.39
N ASP A 342 15.45 2.21 -11.52
CA ASP A 342 16.83 1.78 -11.77
C ASP A 342 17.55 1.29 -10.50
N GLU A 343 17.02 1.57 -9.31
CA GLU A 343 17.65 1.24 -8.02
C GLU A 343 16.68 0.53 -7.07
N PRO A 344 17.07 -0.61 -6.44
CA PRO A 344 16.21 -1.38 -5.53
C PRO A 344 15.63 -0.57 -4.35
N THR A 345 16.43 0.33 -3.79
CA THR A 345 16.03 1.20 -2.67
C THR A 345 14.97 2.23 -3.08
N SER A 346 15.00 2.69 -4.34
CA SER A 346 14.00 3.61 -4.88
C SER A 346 12.62 2.95 -5.03
N LEU A 347 12.56 1.62 -5.18
CA LEU A 347 11.30 0.87 -5.23
C LEU A 347 10.62 0.83 -3.85
N THR A 348 11.36 0.49 -2.79
CA THR A 348 10.76 0.44 -1.45
C THR A 348 10.40 1.82 -0.90
N GLN A 349 11.16 2.86 -1.24
CA GLN A 349 10.77 4.24 -0.95
C GLN A 349 9.42 4.58 -1.64
N GLN A 350 9.31 4.35 -2.95
CA GLN A 350 8.07 4.63 -3.70
C GLN A 350 6.86 3.85 -3.18
N LEU A 351 7.04 2.56 -2.86
CA LEU A 351 6.01 1.70 -2.26
C LEU A 351 5.47 2.32 -0.97
N VAL A 352 6.36 2.73 -0.06
CA VAL A 352 5.98 3.31 1.24
C VAL A 352 5.41 4.71 1.08
N ASP A 353 5.92 5.52 0.16
CA ASP A 353 5.39 6.86 -0.14
C ASP A 353 3.95 6.79 -0.68
N ALA A 354 3.68 5.88 -1.61
CA ALA A 354 2.35 5.59 -2.15
C ALA A 354 1.42 5.03 -1.06
N TYR A 355 1.91 4.09 -0.25
CA TYR A 355 1.14 3.50 0.84
C TYR A 355 0.76 4.54 1.91
N ALA A 356 1.68 5.42 2.30
CA ALA A 356 1.42 6.51 3.22
C ALA A 356 0.39 7.50 2.68
N ASN A 357 0.41 7.81 1.38
CA ASN A 357 -0.61 8.63 0.72
C ASN A 357 -1.99 7.94 0.69
N TYR A 358 -2.02 6.63 0.42
CA TYR A 358 -3.25 5.83 0.48
C TYR A 358 -3.86 5.86 1.88
N LEU A 359 -3.09 5.54 2.93
CA LEU A 359 -3.57 5.59 4.30
C LEU A 359 -4.00 7.00 4.72
N SER A 360 -3.23 8.04 4.35
CA SER A 360 -3.62 9.44 4.56
C SER A 360 -5.00 9.74 3.96
N SER A 361 -5.30 9.25 2.74
CA SER A 361 -6.63 9.43 2.13
C SER A 361 -7.79 8.73 2.84
N GLN A 362 -7.52 7.76 3.72
CA GLN A 362 -8.54 6.97 4.44
C GLN A 362 -8.70 7.39 5.91
N TYR A 363 -7.67 7.99 6.52
CA TYR A 363 -7.62 8.27 7.96
C TYR A 363 -7.24 9.72 8.32
N ALA A 364 -6.82 10.55 7.36
CA ALA A 364 -6.55 11.96 7.60
C ALA A 364 -7.84 12.80 7.48
N VAL A 365 -8.08 13.64 8.48
CA VAL A 365 -9.30 14.46 8.57
C VAL A 365 -9.03 15.82 7.94
N ILE A 366 -9.84 16.23 6.97
CA ILE A 366 -9.70 17.55 6.33
C ILE A 366 -10.69 18.54 6.97
N PRO A 367 -10.20 19.54 7.75
CA PRO A 367 -11.08 20.47 8.45
C PRO A 367 -11.91 21.30 7.46
N GLY A 368 -13.24 21.21 7.57
CA GLY A 368 -14.17 21.98 6.73
C GLY A 368 -14.31 21.45 5.29
N ALA A 369 -13.94 20.20 5.00
CA ALA A 369 -14.13 19.60 3.67
C ALA A 369 -15.60 19.32 3.28
N VAL A 370 -16.54 19.49 4.22
CA VAL A 370 -17.98 19.49 3.96
C VAL A 370 -18.48 20.92 4.10
N ASP A 371 -19.19 21.44 3.09
CA ASP A 371 -19.78 22.79 3.04
C ASP A 371 -20.94 23.03 4.05
N ALA A 372 -20.91 22.33 5.17
CA ALA A 372 -21.93 22.36 6.21
C ALA A 372 -21.34 22.77 7.56
N GLU A 373 -22.22 23.27 8.43
CA GLU A 373 -21.94 23.60 9.82
C GLU A 373 -21.20 22.45 10.53
N ARG A 374 -20.28 22.79 11.45
CA ARG A 374 -19.51 21.84 12.28
C ARG A 374 -20.39 20.66 12.70
N VAL A 375 -20.07 19.47 12.20
CA VAL A 375 -20.89 18.28 12.39
C VAL A 375 -20.91 17.92 13.88
N GLN A 376 -22.07 18.09 14.51
CA GLN A 376 -22.29 17.69 15.90
C GLN A 376 -23.03 16.36 15.95
N ILE A 377 -22.50 15.40 16.70
CA ILE A 377 -23.15 14.10 16.92
C ILE A 377 -23.24 13.79 18.43
N SER A 378 -24.33 13.15 18.82
CA SER A 378 -24.45 12.60 20.17
C SER A 378 -23.92 11.17 20.20
N VAL A 379 -23.00 10.90 21.14
CA VAL A 379 -22.31 9.62 21.30
C VAL A 379 -22.54 9.10 22.71
N SER A 380 -23.01 7.86 22.84
CA SER A 380 -23.22 7.20 24.14
C SER A 380 -22.16 6.13 24.38
N VAL A 381 -21.44 6.24 25.49
CA VAL A 381 -20.38 5.31 25.90
C VAL A 381 -20.81 4.59 27.17
N ALA A 382 -21.00 3.28 27.06
CA ALA A 382 -21.35 2.37 28.15
C ALA A 382 -20.11 1.71 28.78
N ASN A 383 -20.30 0.95 29.86
CA ASN A 383 -19.26 0.30 30.67
C ASN A 383 -18.35 1.27 31.47
N LEU A 384 -18.87 2.48 31.77
CA LEU A 384 -18.20 3.49 32.58
C LEU A 384 -18.64 3.41 34.06
N ASP A 385 -18.39 2.25 34.67
CA ASP A 385 -18.77 1.93 36.06
C ASP A 385 -17.91 2.64 37.15
N SER A 386 -16.87 3.37 36.75
CA SER A 386 -15.93 4.01 37.67
C SER A 386 -15.42 5.34 37.13
N LEU A 387 -15.06 6.25 38.05
CA LEU A 387 -14.47 7.56 37.71
C LEU A 387 -13.18 7.43 36.88
N LYS A 388 -12.41 6.36 37.07
CA LYS A 388 -11.21 6.06 36.29
C LYS A 388 -11.55 5.77 34.83
N LYS A 389 -12.49 4.83 34.57
CA LYS A 389 -12.94 4.54 33.20
C LYS A 389 -13.55 5.78 32.53
N TYR A 390 -14.35 6.55 33.26
CA TYR A 390 -14.89 7.83 32.77
C TYR A 390 -13.78 8.82 32.35
N ALA A 391 -12.79 9.04 33.22
CA ALA A 391 -11.67 9.93 32.94
C ALA A 391 -10.86 9.46 31.71
N ASN A 392 -10.61 8.15 31.61
CA ASN A 392 -9.93 7.53 30.48
C ASN A 392 -10.72 7.68 29.16
N ALA A 393 -12.04 7.43 29.18
CA ALA A 393 -12.89 7.57 28.00
C ALA A 393 -13.00 9.02 27.51
N ASN A 394 -13.16 9.97 28.44
CA ASN A 394 -13.14 11.40 28.12
C ASN A 394 -11.77 11.86 27.60
N ALA A 395 -10.66 11.38 28.17
CA ALA A 395 -9.32 11.68 27.66
C ALA A 395 -9.07 11.07 26.27
N TYR A 396 -9.53 9.83 26.05
CA TYR A 396 -9.46 9.16 24.76
C TYR A 396 -10.20 9.93 23.66
N LEU A 397 -11.48 10.28 23.89
CA LEU A 397 -12.26 11.09 22.94
C LEU A 397 -11.57 12.42 22.61
N LYS A 398 -11.04 13.12 23.62
CA LYS A 398 -10.29 14.38 23.42
C LYS A 398 -8.94 14.20 22.73
N SER A 399 -8.44 12.98 22.58
CA SER A 399 -7.20 12.66 21.87
C SER A 399 -7.42 12.26 20.40
N LEU A 400 -8.66 12.14 19.92
CA LEU A 400 -8.93 11.79 18.52
C LEU A 400 -8.81 13.03 17.64
N SER A 401 -7.97 12.97 16.60
CA SER A 401 -7.74 14.08 15.65
C SER A 401 -8.97 14.48 14.84
N VAL A 402 -10.00 13.63 14.80
CA VAL A 402 -11.30 13.90 14.17
C VAL A 402 -12.25 14.73 15.04
N ILE A 403 -12.00 14.83 16.35
CA ILE A 403 -12.85 15.54 17.30
C ILE A 403 -12.24 16.93 17.55
N GLU A 404 -13.02 17.98 17.29
CA GLU A 404 -12.69 19.35 17.70
C GLU A 404 -12.96 19.54 19.20
N GLU A 405 -14.11 19.06 19.66
CA GLU A 405 -14.58 19.21 21.03
C GLU A 405 -15.41 17.99 21.47
N ALA A 406 -15.20 17.55 22.71
CA ALA A 406 -16.02 16.53 23.37
C ALA A 406 -16.57 17.09 24.68
N MET A 407 -17.90 17.28 24.74
CA MET A 407 -18.63 17.74 25.91
C MET A 407 -19.49 16.63 26.49
N LEU A 408 -19.43 16.39 27.80
CA LEU A 408 -20.40 15.53 28.47
C LEU A 408 -21.76 16.26 28.54
N THR A 409 -22.81 15.70 27.97
CA THR A 409 -24.18 16.25 28.07
C THR A 409 -25.02 15.55 29.13
N GLY A 410 -24.71 14.31 29.48
CA GLY A 410 -25.40 13.59 30.55
C GLY A 410 -24.70 12.30 30.96
N GLN A 411 -25.02 11.82 32.16
CA GLN A 411 -24.59 10.51 32.65
C GLN A 411 -25.78 9.83 33.33
N THR A 412 -25.97 8.53 33.09
CA THR A 412 -26.99 7.71 33.75
C THR A 412 -26.40 6.33 34.02
N GLY A 413 -26.15 6.04 35.30
CA GLY A 413 -25.44 4.83 35.71
C GLY A 413 -24.05 4.74 35.08
N SER A 414 -23.78 3.62 34.40
CA SER A 414 -22.52 3.33 33.71
C SER A 414 -22.49 3.79 32.24
N VAL A 415 -23.44 4.63 31.82
CA VAL A 415 -23.50 5.22 30.47
C VAL A 415 -23.29 6.73 30.56
N ALA A 416 -22.32 7.24 29.81
CA ALA A 416 -22.09 8.67 29.60
C ALA A 416 -22.47 9.05 28.17
N THR A 417 -23.20 10.14 27.99
CA THR A 417 -23.56 10.69 26.69
C THR A 417 -22.79 11.98 26.46
N TYR A 418 -22.08 12.03 25.34
CA TYR A 418 -21.29 13.16 24.89
C TYR A 418 -21.97 13.83 23.69
N ASN A 419 -21.79 15.14 23.55
CA ASN A 419 -21.91 15.83 22.27
C ASN A 419 -20.50 16.03 21.73
N LEU A 420 -20.24 15.54 20.52
CA LEU A 420 -18.95 15.65 19.85
C LEU A 420 -19.08 16.61 18.67
N THR A 421 -18.23 17.63 18.65
CA THR A 421 -18.01 18.50 17.48
C THR A 421 -16.91 17.87 16.64
N LEU A 422 -17.20 17.46 15.41
CA LEU A 422 -16.24 16.83 14.51
C LEU A 422 -15.57 17.85 13.58
N LEU A 423 -14.30 17.59 13.26
CA LEU A 423 -13.53 18.30 12.23
C LEU A 423 -13.75 17.71 10.83
N GLY A 424 -14.20 16.46 10.77
CA GLY A 424 -14.51 15.73 9.54
C GLY A 424 -15.88 15.06 9.60
N THR A 425 -16.03 13.97 8.86
CA THR A 425 -17.25 13.19 8.79
C THR A 425 -17.40 12.24 9.99
N PRO A 426 -18.62 11.74 10.25
CA PRO A 426 -18.80 10.65 11.21
C PRO A 426 -18.16 9.33 10.77
N GLU A 427 -17.92 9.13 9.47
CA GLU A 427 -17.19 7.97 8.95
C GLU A 427 -15.70 8.02 9.34
N ASP A 428 -15.07 9.19 9.28
CA ASP A 428 -13.70 9.41 9.77
C ASP A 428 -13.56 9.06 11.26
N LEU A 429 -14.60 9.37 12.06
CA LEU A 429 -14.64 8.99 13.47
C LEU A 429 -14.70 7.47 13.63
N LEU A 430 -15.57 6.78 12.90
CA LEU A 430 -15.67 5.32 12.95
C LEU A 430 -14.38 4.63 12.49
N ASN A 431 -13.75 5.14 11.43
CA ASN A 431 -12.46 4.65 10.94
C ASN A 431 -11.34 4.86 11.98
N THR A 432 -11.30 6.01 12.64
CA THR A 432 -10.33 6.29 13.72
C THR A 432 -10.56 5.40 14.96
N VAL A 433 -11.82 5.21 15.36
CA VAL A 433 -12.20 4.43 16.56
C VAL A 433 -11.88 2.94 16.38
N ARG A 434 -12.06 2.39 15.18
CA ARG A 434 -11.77 0.99 14.85
C ARG A 434 -10.33 0.57 15.15
N LEU A 435 -9.35 1.47 15.00
CA LEU A 435 -7.91 1.19 15.15
C LEU A 435 -7.45 0.84 16.59
N GLU A 436 -8.18 1.24 17.63
CA GLU A 436 -7.76 1.00 19.03
C GLU A 436 -8.63 0.01 19.81
N SER A 437 -9.78 -0.41 19.26
CA SER A 437 -10.76 -1.31 19.92
C SER A 437 -11.30 -0.88 21.30
N LYS A 438 -10.90 0.30 21.82
CA LYS A 438 -11.31 0.90 23.10
C LYS A 438 -12.77 1.35 23.14
N LEU A 439 -13.29 1.80 21.99
CA LEU A 439 -14.73 2.02 21.80
C LEU A 439 -15.23 0.98 20.80
N ARG A 440 -15.89 -0.07 21.31
CA ARG A 440 -16.48 -1.10 20.46
C ARG A 440 -17.92 -0.72 20.15
N PRO A 441 -18.36 -0.68 18.89
CA PRO A 441 -19.75 -0.37 18.58
C PRO A 441 -20.67 -1.40 19.25
N VAL A 442 -21.78 -0.94 19.82
CA VAL A 442 -22.80 -1.83 20.37
C VAL A 442 -23.40 -2.63 19.22
N THR A 443 -23.52 -3.95 19.40
CA THR A 443 -24.16 -4.85 18.45
C THR A 443 -25.47 -5.38 19.01
N ASP A 444 -26.41 -5.69 18.13
CA ASP A 444 -27.69 -6.30 18.45
C ASP A 444 -27.55 -7.82 18.69
N ALA A 445 -28.69 -8.50 18.93
CA ALA A 445 -28.74 -9.94 19.15
C ALA A 445 -28.28 -10.80 17.94
N PHE A 446 -28.09 -10.19 16.76
CA PHE A 446 -27.63 -10.82 15.53
C PHE A 446 -26.19 -10.42 15.17
N GLY A 447 -25.53 -9.61 16.01
CA GLY A 447 -24.16 -9.13 15.79
C GLY A 447 -24.07 -7.93 14.84
N GLN A 448 -25.19 -7.32 14.43
CA GLN A 448 -25.20 -6.12 13.61
C GLN A 448 -25.00 -4.88 14.49
N VAL A 449 -24.27 -3.88 13.99
CA VAL A 449 -24.07 -2.63 14.74
C VAL A 449 -25.42 -1.91 14.90
N VAL A 450 -25.78 -1.60 16.14
CA VAL A 450 -27.00 -0.84 16.46
C VAL A 450 -26.92 0.55 15.86
N GLU A 451 -27.98 1.01 15.20
CA GLU A 451 -28.01 2.37 14.64
C GLU A 451 -27.83 3.44 15.73
N GLY A 452 -26.97 4.41 15.44
CA GLY A 452 -26.55 5.46 16.36
C GLY A 452 -25.15 5.22 16.94
N TYR A 453 -24.52 6.30 17.41
CA TYR A 453 -23.13 6.28 17.90
C TYR A 453 -23.04 5.75 19.34
N THR A 454 -23.40 4.49 19.53
CA THR A 454 -23.36 3.82 20.84
C THR A 454 -22.18 2.85 20.91
N PHE A 455 -21.35 2.98 21.94
CA PHE A 455 -20.13 2.18 22.12
C PHE A 455 -20.02 1.60 23.53
N TYR A 456 -19.37 0.45 23.65
CA TYR A 456 -18.83 -0.03 24.92
C TYR A 456 -17.38 0.44 25.08
N TRP A 457 -17.08 1.00 26.26
CA TRP A 457 -15.69 1.22 26.67
C TRP A 457 -15.01 -0.11 27.02
N ASN A 458 -13.84 -0.34 26.43
CA ASN A 458 -12.93 -1.43 26.75
C ASN A 458 -11.62 -0.81 27.27
N GLU A 459 -11.13 -1.25 28.45
CA GLU A 459 -9.85 -0.80 29.03
C GLU A 459 -8.64 -1.45 28.33
#